data_AF-A0A2N2HZT6-F1
#
_entry.id   AF-A0A2N2HZT6-F1
#
_cell.length_a   1.000
_cell.length_b   1.000
_cell.length_c   1.000
_cell.angle_alpha   90.00
_cell.angle_beta   90.00
_cell.angle_gamma   90.00
#
_symmetry.space_group_name_H-M   'P 1'
#
loop_
_entity.id
_entity.type
_entity.pdbx_description
1 polymer ?
#
loop_
_entity_poly.entity_id
_entity_poly.type
_entity_poly.pdbx_seq_one_letter_code
_entity_poly.pdbx_strand_id
1 'polypeptide(L)'
;MLFSIIYTVIISCKRQKKQAFNLTLVLSKVIILSMNNLENSLQNIAESILHFDEASLTSLWEKYKNQIEQFSTSPDWEKAVIIFSIINAVRAKNAIFNEMLLKNKAPVKTEQPDKPQGKPHLKLVK
;
A
#
# COMPACT_ATOMS: atom_id res chain seq x y z
N MET A 1 60.00 -20.59 -21.07
CA MET A 1 58.71 -21.33 -21.15
C MET A 1 57.77 -20.99 -19.99
N LEU A 2 58.21 -21.09 -18.72
CA LEU A 2 57.39 -20.82 -17.53
C LEU A 2 56.77 -19.40 -17.46
N PHE A 3 57.53 -18.36 -17.81
CA PHE A 3 57.03 -16.97 -17.79
C PHE A 3 55.81 -16.73 -18.69
N SER A 4 55.76 -17.38 -19.87
CA SER A 4 54.63 -17.26 -20.80
C SER A 4 53.36 -17.92 -20.26
N ILE A 5 53.50 -19.06 -19.58
CA ILE A 5 52.39 -19.76 -18.94
C ILE A 5 51.80 -18.91 -17.81
N ILE A 6 52.66 -18.37 -16.93
CA ILE A 6 52.23 -17.50 -15.82
C ILE A 6 51.51 -16.25 -16.35
N TYR A 7 52.04 -15.62 -17.39
CA TYR A 7 51.44 -14.42 -17.99
C TYR A 7 50.05 -14.71 -18.59
N THR A 8 49.87 -15.82 -19.31
CA THR A 8 48.57 -16.22 -19.86
C THR A 8 47.55 -16.54 -18.76
N VAL A 9 47.97 -17.19 -17.67
CA VAL A 9 47.09 -17.48 -16.52
C VAL A 9 46.64 -16.18 -15.84
N ILE A 10 47.54 -15.22 -15.64
CA ILE A 10 47.21 -13.91 -15.05
C ILE A 10 46.21 -13.13 -15.92
N ILE A 11 46.43 -13.09 -17.24
CA ILE A 11 45.51 -12.43 -18.18
C ILE A 11 44.13 -13.10 -18.16
N SER A 12 44.10 -14.43 -18.17
CA SER A 12 42.85 -15.20 -18.12
C SER A 12 42.09 -14.94 -16.81
N CYS A 13 42.78 -14.95 -15.67
CA CYS A 13 42.19 -14.66 -14.36
C CYS A 13 41.66 -13.22 -14.25
N LYS A 14 42.38 -12.24 -14.81
CA LYS A 14 41.93 -10.84 -14.88
C LYS A 14 40.70 -10.68 -15.78
N ARG A 15 40.62 -11.41 -16.88
CA ARG A 15 39.46 -11.45 -17.78
C ARG A 15 38.23 -12.06 -17.10
N GLN A 16 38.40 -13.17 -16.38
CA GLN A 16 37.34 -13.81 -15.60
C GLN A 16 36.79 -12.88 -14.50
N LYS A 17 37.67 -12.21 -13.74
CA LYS A 17 37.24 -11.22 -12.72
C LYS A 17 36.48 -10.04 -13.34
N LYS A 18 36.92 -9.53 -14.49
CA LYS A 18 36.22 -8.45 -15.22
C LYS A 18 34.85 -8.91 -15.71
N GLN A 19 34.73 -10.14 -16.19
CA GLN A 19 33.46 -10.70 -16.65
C GLN A 19 32.48 -10.92 -15.49
N ALA A 20 32.95 -11.45 -14.36
CA ALA A 20 32.16 -11.59 -13.14
C ALA A 20 31.67 -10.23 -12.62
N PHE A 21 32.54 -9.21 -12.59
CA PHE A 21 32.15 -7.86 -12.17
C PHE A 21 31.09 -7.24 -13.09
N ASN A 22 31.25 -7.35 -14.41
CA ASN A 22 30.26 -6.87 -15.37
C ASN A 22 28.92 -7.60 -15.22
N LEU A 23 28.95 -8.91 -14.97
CA LEU A 23 27.74 -9.70 -14.74
C LEU A 23 27.01 -9.23 -13.46
N THR A 24 27.74 -9.02 -12.37
CA THR A 24 27.17 -8.48 -11.13
C THR A 24 26.57 -7.09 -11.33
N LEU A 25 27.24 -6.21 -12.10
CA LEU A 25 26.74 -4.88 -12.41
C LEU A 25 25.44 -4.95 -13.23
N VAL A 26 25.37 -5.83 -14.22
CA VAL A 26 24.18 -6.02 -15.05
C VAL A 26 23.03 -6.58 -14.22
N LEU A 27 23.28 -7.60 -13.40
CA LEU A 27 22.26 -8.19 -12.51
C LEU A 27 21.76 -7.14 -11.50
N SER A 28 22.66 -6.36 -10.90
CA SER A 28 22.30 -5.27 -10.01
C SER A 28 21.39 -4.24 -10.70
N LYS A 29 21.74 -3.82 -11.93
CA LYS A 29 20.89 -2.92 -12.73
C LYS A 29 19.52 -3.51 -13.06
N VAL A 30 19.46 -4.79 -13.45
CA VAL A 30 18.19 -5.47 -13.76
C VAL A 30 17.29 -5.54 -12.52
N ILE A 31 17.84 -5.86 -11.36
CA ILE A 31 17.09 -5.90 -10.09
C ILE A 31 16.56 -4.50 -9.75
N ILE A 32 17.40 -3.47 -9.82
CA ILE A 32 16.99 -2.08 -9.53
C ILE A 32 15.86 -1.64 -10.49
N LEU A 33 16.01 -1.89 -11.79
CA LEU A 33 14.98 -1.57 -12.78
C LEU A 33 13.67 -2.32 -12.51
N SER A 34 13.75 -3.61 -12.14
CA SER A 34 12.58 -4.40 -11.78
C SER A 34 11.87 -3.86 -10.53
N MET A 35 12.62 -3.41 -9.53
CA MET A 35 12.05 -2.82 -8.32
C MET A 35 11.35 -1.49 -8.60
N ASN A 36 11.98 -0.62 -9.39
CA ASN A 36 11.38 0.67 -9.78
C ASN A 36 10.07 0.46 -10.57
N ASN A 37 10.01 -0.55 -11.44
CA ASN A 37 8.79 -0.87 -12.19
C ASN A 37 7.64 -1.34 -11.28
N LEU A 38 7.96 -2.12 -10.25
CA LEU A 38 6.97 -2.55 -9.25
C LEU A 38 6.44 -1.36 -8.45
N GLU A 39 7.33 -0.45 -8.03
CA GLU A 39 6.96 0.77 -7.31
C GLU A 39 6.00 1.64 -8.15
N ASN A 40 6.32 1.89 -9.42
CA ASN A 40 5.44 2.63 -10.32
C ASN A 40 4.08 1.93 -10.49
N SER A 41 4.07 0.59 -10.58
CA SER A 41 2.82 -0.17 -10.68
C SER A 41 1.97 -0.03 -9.41
N LEU A 42 2.60 -0.07 -8.24
CA LEU A 42 1.93 0.15 -6.95
C LEU A 42 1.38 1.57 -6.84
N GLN A 43 2.10 2.58 -7.31
CA GLN A 43 1.63 3.96 -7.36
C GLN A 43 0.38 4.09 -8.26
N ASN A 44 0.41 3.51 -9.46
CA ASN A 44 -0.75 3.51 -10.37
C ASN A 44 -1.97 2.80 -9.77
N ILE A 45 -1.75 1.69 -9.05
CA ILE A 45 -2.81 0.98 -8.33
C ILE A 45 -3.37 1.87 -7.21
N ALA A 46 -2.51 2.53 -6.43
CA ALA A 46 -2.94 3.43 -5.37
C ALA A 46 -3.77 4.60 -5.90
N GLU A 47 -3.32 5.24 -6.98
CA GLU A 47 -4.08 6.28 -7.68
C GLU A 47 -5.43 5.75 -8.15
N SER A 48 -5.45 4.60 -8.83
CA SER A 48 -6.70 3.99 -9.31
C SER A 48 -7.68 3.73 -8.16
N ILE A 49 -7.18 3.27 -7.01
CA ILE A 49 -8.04 2.96 -5.87
C ILE A 49 -8.58 4.19 -5.17
N LEU A 50 -7.83 5.30 -5.14
CA LEU A 50 -8.31 6.57 -4.60
C LEU A 50 -9.54 7.12 -5.33
N HIS A 51 -9.74 6.74 -6.59
CA HIS A 51 -10.89 7.17 -7.39
C HIS A 51 -12.15 6.33 -7.15
N PHE A 52 -12.05 5.16 -6.50
CA PHE A 52 -13.23 4.34 -6.19
C PHE A 52 -13.99 4.90 -4.98
N ASP A 53 -15.31 4.92 -5.10
CA ASP A 53 -16.21 5.23 -4.01
C ASP A 53 -16.38 4.04 -3.05
N GLU A 54 -16.80 4.33 -1.82
CA GLU A 54 -16.91 3.34 -0.73
C GLU A 54 -17.96 2.25 -1.02
N ALA A 55 -18.98 2.54 -1.83
CA ALA A 55 -19.99 1.55 -2.21
C ALA A 55 -19.41 0.53 -3.21
N SER A 56 -18.68 1.01 -4.23
CA SER A 56 -17.94 0.14 -5.15
C SER A 56 -16.95 -0.77 -4.43
N LEU A 57 -16.19 -0.23 -3.47
CA LEU A 57 -15.24 -1.01 -2.67
C LEU A 57 -15.92 -2.08 -1.80
N THR A 58 -17.13 -1.83 -1.30
CA THR A 58 -17.89 -2.79 -0.47
C THR A 58 -18.32 -4.01 -1.29
N SER A 59 -18.82 -3.81 -2.51
CA SER A 59 -19.20 -4.92 -3.39
C SER A 59 -18.01 -5.81 -3.76
N LEU A 60 -16.85 -5.20 -4.02
CA LEU A 60 -15.62 -5.90 -4.36
C LEU A 60 -15.06 -6.66 -3.15
N TRP A 61 -15.18 -6.07 -1.96
CA TRP A 61 -14.77 -6.67 -0.71
C TRP A 61 -15.52 -7.98 -0.42
N GLU A 62 -16.85 -8.01 -0.59
CA GLU A 62 -17.65 -9.22 -0.37
C GLU A 62 -17.24 -10.37 -1.29
N LYS A 63 -16.99 -10.04 -2.57
CA LYS A 63 -16.51 -11.02 -3.56
C LYS A 63 -15.21 -11.69 -3.11
N TYR A 64 -14.21 -10.89 -2.74
CA TYR A 64 -12.92 -11.44 -2.34
C TYR A 64 -12.96 -12.08 -0.95
N LYS A 65 -13.80 -11.59 -0.03
CA LYS A 65 -14.05 -12.24 1.26
C LYS A 65 -14.51 -13.68 1.09
N ASN A 66 -15.52 -13.91 0.25
CA ASN A 66 -16.03 -15.27 -0.01
C ASN A 66 -14.95 -16.16 -0.65
N GLN A 67 -14.08 -15.58 -1.49
CA GLN A 67 -12.99 -16.30 -2.14
C GLN A 67 -11.88 -16.70 -1.16
N ILE A 68 -11.53 -15.85 -0.17
CA ILE A 68 -10.49 -16.17 0.81
C ILE A 68 -10.97 -17.12 1.91
N GLU A 69 -12.27 -17.12 2.22
CA GLU A 69 -12.88 -18.04 3.20
C GLU A 69 -12.68 -19.50 2.80
N GLN A 70 -12.64 -19.78 1.50
CA GLN A 70 -12.28 -21.08 0.95
C GLN A 70 -10.77 -21.16 0.76
N PHE A 71 -10.06 -21.59 1.80
CA PHE A 71 -8.60 -21.75 1.74
C PHE A 71 -8.18 -22.67 0.59
N SER A 72 -7.20 -22.21 -0.19
CA SER A 72 -6.58 -22.97 -1.28
C SER A 72 -5.11 -22.58 -1.39
N THR A 73 -4.24 -23.52 -1.74
CA THR A 73 -2.84 -23.25 -2.05
C THR A 73 -2.63 -22.75 -3.49
N SER A 74 -3.70 -22.26 -4.13
CA SER A 74 -3.65 -21.79 -5.50
C SER A 74 -3.11 -20.34 -5.57
N PRO A 75 -2.38 -20.00 -6.64
CA PRO A 75 -1.92 -18.62 -6.85
C PRO A 75 -3.07 -17.60 -6.88
N ASP A 76 -4.26 -18.02 -7.29
CA ASP A 76 -5.43 -17.14 -7.33
C ASP A 76 -6.00 -16.84 -5.94
N TRP A 77 -5.85 -17.77 -5.00
CA TRP A 77 -6.19 -17.51 -3.60
C TRP A 77 -5.22 -16.49 -3.00
N GLU A 78 -3.92 -16.61 -3.26
CA GLU A 78 -2.92 -15.64 -2.81
C GLU A 78 -3.20 -14.23 -3.37
N LYS A 79 -3.54 -14.13 -4.67
CA LYS A 79 -3.97 -12.87 -5.29
C LYS A 79 -5.21 -12.29 -4.62
N ALA A 80 -6.21 -13.13 -4.32
CA ALA A 80 -7.43 -12.71 -3.64
C ALA A 80 -7.13 -12.13 -2.24
N VAL A 81 -6.21 -12.74 -1.49
CA VAL A 81 -5.76 -12.23 -0.19
C VAL A 81 -5.07 -10.87 -0.30
N ILE A 82 -4.20 -10.69 -1.30
CA ILE A 82 -3.52 -9.41 -1.54
C ILE A 82 -4.55 -8.32 -1.85
N ILE A 83 -5.49 -8.59 -2.76
CA ILE A 83 -6.54 -7.63 -3.14
C ILE A 83 -7.44 -7.29 -1.94
N PHE A 84 -7.87 -8.30 -1.18
CA PHE A 84 -8.65 -8.10 0.05
C PHE A 84 -7.91 -7.22 1.07
N SER A 85 -6.61 -7.43 1.25
CA SER A 85 -5.77 -6.65 2.16
C SER A 85 -5.67 -5.19 1.74
N ILE A 86 -5.50 -4.92 0.44
CA ILE A 86 -5.46 -3.56 -0.11
C ILE A 86 -6.80 -2.85 0.14
N ILE A 87 -7.93 -3.52 -0.12
CA ILE A 87 -9.27 -2.94 0.11
C ILE A 87 -9.47 -2.61 1.59
N ASN A 88 -9.07 -3.50 2.50
CA ASN A 88 -9.15 -3.25 3.95
C ASN A 88 -8.30 -2.07 4.39
N ALA A 89 -7.08 -1.93 3.86
CA ALA A 89 -6.22 -0.79 4.16
C ALA A 89 -6.88 0.55 3.76
N VAL A 90 -7.54 0.58 2.61
CA VAL A 90 -8.26 1.77 2.12
C VAL A 90 -9.45 2.10 3.02
N ARG A 91 -10.25 1.10 3.41
CA ARG A 91 -11.37 1.30 4.35
C ARG A 91 -10.89 1.81 5.71
N ALA A 92 -9.82 1.24 6.25
CA ALA A 92 -9.21 1.70 7.49
C ALA A 92 -8.71 3.15 7.37
N LYS A 93 -8.03 3.50 6.28
CA LYS A 93 -7.61 4.88 5.97
C LYS A 93 -8.82 5.82 5.93
N ASN A 94 -9.89 5.43 5.26
CA ASN A 94 -11.10 6.25 5.16
C ASN A 94 -11.79 6.44 6.51
N ALA A 95 -11.87 5.39 7.34
CA ALA A 95 -12.42 5.49 8.69
C ALA A 95 -11.63 6.50 9.56
N ILE A 96 -10.30 6.41 9.55
CA ILE A 96 -9.42 7.35 10.28
C ILE A 96 -9.58 8.76 9.74
N PHE A 97 -9.61 8.94 8.42
CA PHE A 97 -9.78 10.25 7.80
C PHE A 97 -11.11 10.91 8.18
N ASN A 98 -12.20 10.13 8.13
CA ASN A 98 -13.53 10.59 8.53
C ASN A 98 -13.58 10.98 10.01
N GLU A 99 -12.97 10.17 10.89
CA GLU A 99 -12.87 10.49 12.32
C GLU A 99 -12.10 11.79 12.57
N MET A 100 -10.95 11.97 11.91
CA MET A 100 -10.13 13.18 12.05
C MET A 100 -10.85 14.42 11.50
N LEU A 101 -11.58 14.30 10.38
CA LEU A 101 -12.42 15.38 9.87
C LEU A 101 -13.54 15.76 10.85
N LEU A 102 -14.19 14.78 11.49
CA LEU A 102 -15.21 15.03 12.49
C LEU A 102 -14.63 15.72 13.73
N LYS A 103 -13.44 15.30 14.19
CA LYS A 103 -12.73 15.95 15.30
C LYS A 103 -12.35 17.40 14.98
N ASN A 104 -11.91 17.67 13.75
CA ASN A 104 -11.53 19.02 13.32
C ASN A 104 -12.72 19.92 12.98
N LYS A 105 -13.90 19.33 12.70
CA LYS A 105 -15.18 20.05 12.51
C LYS A 105 -15.98 20.20 13.80
N ALA A 106 -15.59 19.53 14.88
CA ALA A 106 -16.16 19.81 16.17
C ALA A 106 -15.84 21.28 16.50
N PRO A 107 -16.84 22.15 16.70
CA PRO A 107 -16.55 23.47 17.22
C PRO A 107 -15.80 23.27 18.54
N VAL A 108 -14.73 24.05 18.71
CA VAL A 108 -14.08 24.27 20.01
C VAL A 108 -15.21 24.27 21.05
N LYS A 109 -15.17 23.32 21.98
CA LYS A 109 -15.99 23.42 23.18
C LYS A 109 -15.52 24.69 23.87
N THR A 110 -16.16 25.81 23.55
CA THR A 110 -16.11 27.01 24.35
C THR A 110 -16.50 26.55 25.74
N GLU A 111 -15.56 26.78 26.65
CA GLU A 111 -15.72 26.73 28.09
C GLU A 111 -17.16 27.08 28.46
N GLN A 112 -17.83 26.18 29.19
CA GLN A 112 -19.16 26.44 29.72
C GLN A 112 -19.11 27.72 30.56
N PRO A 113 -19.84 28.79 30.19
CA PRO A 113 -20.17 29.83 31.14
C PRO A 113 -21.44 29.37 31.85
N ASP A 114 -21.28 29.18 33.15
CA ASP A 114 -22.30 28.93 34.15
C ASP A 114 -23.46 29.96 34.07
N LYS A 115 -24.70 29.58 33.68
CA LYS A 115 -26.00 30.18 34.13
C LYS A 115 -27.30 29.59 33.51
N PRO A 116 -28.50 29.84 34.12
CA PRO A 116 -29.32 28.85 34.81
C PRO A 116 -30.53 28.34 34.01
N GLN A 117 -31.04 27.17 34.42
CA GLN A 117 -32.21 26.49 33.86
C GLN A 117 -33.51 27.31 33.98
N GLY A 118 -33.92 27.98 32.89
CA GLY A 118 -35.27 28.48 32.70
C GLY A 118 -36.00 27.66 31.63
N LYS A 119 -36.91 26.76 32.03
CA LYS A 119 -37.74 25.97 31.12
C LYS A 119 -38.70 26.91 30.35
N PRO A 120 -38.79 26.87 29.00
CA PRO A 120 -39.84 27.59 28.30
C PRO A 120 -41.18 26.83 28.44
N HIS A 121 -42.16 27.46 29.09
CA HIS A 121 -43.52 26.96 29.23
C HIS A 121 -44.30 27.26 27.94
N LEU A 122 -44.39 26.30 27.03
CA LEU A 122 -45.24 26.42 25.85
C LEU A 122 -46.71 26.16 26.27
N LYS A 123 -47.55 27.18 26.20
CA LYS A 123 -49.00 27.04 26.37
C LYS A 123 -49.62 26.65 25.02
N LEU A 124 -50.35 25.54 25.01
CA LEU A 124 -51.19 25.15 23.87
C LEU A 124 -52.41 26.08 23.83
N VAL A 125 -52.60 26.80 22.73
CA VAL A 125 -53.83 27.57 22.45
C VAL A 125 -54.81 26.64 21.72
N LYS A 126 -56.05 26.59 22.20
CA LYS A 126 -57.17 25.95 21.52
C LYS A 126 -58.20 27.01 21.16
#